data_AF-A0A3B8PJB7-F1
#
_entry.id   AF-A0A3B8PJB7-F1
#
_cell.length_a   1.000
_cell.length_b   1.000
_cell.length_c   1.000
_cell.angle_alpha   90.00
_cell.angle_beta   90.00
_cell.angle_gamma   90.00
#
_symmetry.space_group_name_H-M   'P 1'
#
loop_
_entity.id
_entity.type
_entity.pdbx_description
1 polymer ?
#
loop_
_entity_poly.entity_id
_entity_poly.type
_entity_poly.pdbx_seq_one_letter_code
_entity_poly.pdbx_strand_id
1 'polypeptide(L)'
;MTFKTTGFFFVLLVSVTVVLVAQENEKQILGRYQAAASKGGDAKRGEVVFKSKQAACAKCHILSGKERKAGPKLGTIGDKYTRDQLVNSVLQPSAGIHPDHATTTVVTTAGKTINGVLQSRDKKEVRLLDVEGKLVRIPIGMIELEKPNKISLMPTGIYKSIKAGQFADLVAYLGTLRQAAGKSQWAGVPEKMPMVKKPARLVRLHSKEMKFDHPVCIISSPTTEREFFVVEQKTRRIYRLTKGSGDSTTDRKELFVDLSDEASTGQFEGVLCLAFHPDFKKNRKYYVNYHVRNQGSHFSPIIAERTVTADLRKDAGGKSRRLLQIPQATDLHWGGMLAFGPDGYLYIGAGDAGPQEDPDGNGQNLSVLTGSILRIDVDRTQGDLAYAIPRDNPFRKQPGKKRPGHLAKAREEIWAYGLRMPWRFSWDTATGDLWVGDIGQNLFENICIVRNGENHGWNVYEGFSEFSERYRRKGETYVPPVLSYRRRDGVSVTAGYVYRAKKNSSYYGAFIFADFESKRIWAMTQKDRKLVKVRQIGACPEKPCSFGIDHDGELLVIGYEGSIFRLVLDDSVFD
;
A
#
# COMPACT_ATOMS: atom_id res chain seq x y z
N MET A 1 97.36 52.27 8.24
CA MET A 1 96.29 51.77 9.13
C MET A 1 94.98 52.31 8.62
N THR A 2 94.15 51.47 7.99
CA THR A 2 92.84 51.86 7.46
C THR A 2 91.95 50.62 7.47
N PHE A 3 90.88 50.67 8.26
CA PHE A 3 89.87 49.62 8.44
C PHE A 3 89.01 49.45 7.18
N LYS A 4 88.66 48.21 6.84
CA LYS A 4 87.55 47.85 5.94
C LYS A 4 86.48 47.10 6.74
N THR A 5 85.29 47.66 6.80
CA THR A 5 84.05 47.04 7.30
C THR A 5 83.28 46.42 6.14
N THR A 6 82.88 45.16 6.27
CA THR A 6 82.00 44.45 5.33
C THR A 6 80.72 44.03 6.07
N GLY A 7 79.57 44.54 5.64
CA GLY A 7 78.26 44.24 6.22
C GLY A 7 77.65 42.97 5.64
N PHE A 8 77.00 42.18 6.50
CA PHE A 8 76.22 40.99 6.14
C PHE A 8 74.77 41.37 5.83
N PHE A 9 74.25 40.96 4.67
CA PHE A 9 72.84 41.03 4.31
C PHE A 9 72.10 39.77 4.83
N PHE A 10 71.05 39.97 5.63
CA PHE A 10 70.11 38.92 6.03
C PHE A 10 68.92 38.90 5.06
N VAL A 11 68.74 37.79 4.33
CA VAL A 11 67.54 37.55 3.50
C VAL A 11 66.52 36.80 4.36
N LEU A 12 65.38 37.44 4.62
CA LEU A 12 64.27 36.88 5.38
C LEU A 12 63.38 36.05 4.43
N LEU A 13 63.44 34.72 4.53
CA LEU A 13 62.53 33.79 3.83
C LEU A 13 61.24 33.65 4.65
N VAL A 14 60.14 34.22 4.16
CA VAL A 14 58.80 34.01 4.71
C VAL A 14 58.17 32.78 4.02
N SER A 15 58.06 31.68 4.74
CA SER A 15 57.34 30.49 4.31
C SER A 15 55.82 30.70 4.46
N VAL A 16 55.11 30.88 3.35
CA VAL A 16 53.64 30.88 3.32
C VAL A 16 53.18 29.43 3.28
N THR A 17 52.75 28.90 4.44
CA THR A 17 52.11 27.58 4.51
C THR A 17 50.67 27.71 4.04
N VAL A 18 50.40 27.36 2.77
CA VAL A 18 49.03 27.21 2.27
C VAL A 18 48.44 25.95 2.87
N VAL A 19 47.59 26.09 3.89
CA VAL A 19 46.77 24.99 4.40
C VAL A 19 45.67 24.71 3.37
N LEU A 20 45.87 23.70 2.53
CA LEU A 20 44.82 23.11 1.72
C LEU A 20 43.84 22.40 2.67
N VAL A 21 42.78 23.10 3.08
CA VAL A 21 41.63 22.46 3.72
C VAL A 21 40.97 21.59 2.65
N ALA A 22 41.10 20.27 2.78
CA ALA A 22 40.41 19.32 1.91
C ALA A 22 38.90 19.60 1.99
N GLN A 23 38.28 19.90 0.85
CA GLN A 23 36.86 20.20 0.78
C GLN A 23 36.07 18.94 1.13
N GLU A 24 35.28 19.00 2.22
CA GLU A 24 34.45 17.88 2.69
C GLU A 24 33.48 17.47 1.56
N ASN A 25 33.52 16.21 1.14
CA ASN A 25 32.63 15.72 0.10
C ASN A 25 31.21 15.47 0.65
N GLU A 26 30.20 15.41 -0.22
CA GLU A 26 28.79 15.28 0.20
C GLU A 26 28.55 14.06 1.10
N LYS A 27 29.21 12.93 0.83
CA LYS A 27 29.10 11.73 1.64
C LYS A 27 29.57 11.96 3.08
N GLN A 28 30.69 12.66 3.26
CA GLN A 28 31.21 13.05 4.58
C GLN A 28 30.25 14.00 5.30
N ILE A 29 29.71 15.00 4.59
CA ILE A 29 28.72 15.93 5.14
C ILE A 29 27.46 15.17 5.62
N LEU A 30 26.88 14.32 4.78
CA LEU A 30 25.70 13.53 5.14
C LEU A 30 25.98 12.61 6.34
N GLY A 31 27.15 11.97 6.38
CA GLY A 31 27.59 11.16 7.51
C GLY A 31 27.67 11.96 8.81
N ARG A 32 28.18 13.19 8.77
CA ARG A 32 28.23 14.09 9.93
C ARG A 32 26.84 14.50 10.42
N TYR A 33 25.90 14.76 9.52
CA TYR A 33 24.52 15.10 9.88
C TYR A 33 23.76 13.89 10.45
N GLN A 34 23.95 12.72 9.86
CA GLN A 34 23.44 11.46 10.39
C GLN A 34 23.99 11.22 11.81
N ALA A 35 25.30 11.31 12.00
CA ALA A 35 25.94 11.12 13.30
C ALA A 35 25.45 12.14 14.35
N ALA A 36 25.27 13.40 13.96
CA ALA A 36 24.72 14.43 14.85
C ALA A 36 23.28 14.08 15.26
N ALA A 37 22.43 13.69 14.31
CA ALA A 37 21.07 13.28 14.62
C ALA A 37 21.03 12.02 15.50
N SER A 38 21.88 11.03 15.30
CA SER A 38 21.91 9.81 16.14
C SER A 38 22.25 10.10 17.61
N LYS A 39 22.96 11.21 17.92
CA LYS A 39 23.30 11.63 19.29
C LYS A 39 22.15 12.28 20.06
N GLY A 40 20.96 12.40 19.46
CA GLY A 40 19.81 13.09 20.05
C GLY A 40 19.74 14.56 19.68
N GLY A 41 18.83 15.32 20.30
CA GLY A 41 18.59 16.73 20.01
C GLY A 41 17.49 17.28 20.89
N ASP A 42 17.29 18.59 20.86
CA ASP A 42 16.26 19.29 21.64
C ASP A 42 15.04 19.59 20.77
N ALA A 43 13.89 19.03 21.16
CA ALA A 43 12.65 19.18 20.40
C ALA A 43 12.11 20.62 20.38
N LYS A 44 12.32 21.42 21.44
CA LYS A 44 11.87 22.82 21.46
C LYS A 44 12.68 23.66 20.48
N ARG A 45 14.01 23.47 20.45
CA ARG A 45 14.85 24.10 19.43
C ARG A 45 14.53 23.57 18.03
N GLY A 46 14.21 22.28 17.90
CA GLY A 46 13.81 21.66 16.65
C GLY A 46 12.53 22.24 16.06
N GLU A 47 11.56 22.58 16.91
CA GLU A 47 10.33 23.26 16.50
C GLU A 47 10.64 24.64 15.89
N VAL A 48 11.58 25.39 16.48
CA VAL A 48 12.05 26.67 15.93
C VAL A 48 12.70 26.46 14.57
N VAL A 49 13.52 25.42 14.40
CA VAL A 49 14.11 25.07 13.11
C VAL A 49 13.03 24.74 12.09
N PHE A 50 12.04 23.93 12.43
CA PHE A 50 10.92 23.56 11.54
C PHE A 50 10.15 24.80 11.02
N LYS A 51 9.93 25.79 11.88
CA LYS A 51 9.23 27.04 11.57
C LYS A 51 10.13 28.08 10.89
N SER A 52 11.44 27.85 10.81
CA SER A 52 12.40 28.82 10.30
C SER A 52 12.32 28.98 8.78
N LYS A 53 12.64 30.19 8.29
CA LYS A 53 12.76 30.46 6.84
C LYS A 53 13.94 29.69 6.22
N GLN A 54 14.97 29.38 7.01
CA GLN A 54 16.16 28.66 6.57
C GLN A 54 15.86 27.18 6.26
N ALA A 55 15.11 26.50 7.14
CA ALA A 55 14.72 25.10 6.90
C ALA A 55 13.51 24.98 5.97
N ALA A 56 12.63 25.99 5.94
CA ALA A 56 11.47 26.10 5.07
C ALA A 56 10.47 24.92 5.13
N CYS A 57 10.52 24.08 6.16
CA CYS A 57 9.65 22.90 6.29
C CYS A 57 8.16 23.31 6.29
N ALA A 58 7.81 24.37 7.01
CA ALA A 58 6.43 24.88 7.10
C ALA A 58 5.87 25.44 5.77
N LYS A 59 6.70 25.65 4.74
CA LYS A 59 6.22 26.04 3.40
C LYS A 59 5.42 24.91 2.74
N CYS A 60 5.90 23.68 2.91
CA CYS A 60 5.37 22.49 2.26
C CYS A 60 4.67 21.52 3.20
N HIS A 61 4.79 21.69 4.52
CA HIS A 61 4.21 20.79 5.51
C HIS A 61 3.36 21.54 6.52
N ILE A 62 2.26 20.91 6.89
CA ILE A 62 1.41 21.30 8.02
C ILE A 62 1.44 20.17 9.06
N LEU A 63 1.11 20.51 10.30
CA LEU A 63 1.00 19.52 11.38
C LEU A 63 -0.42 18.95 11.45
N SER A 64 -1.43 19.80 11.26
CA SER A 64 -2.85 19.48 11.36
C SER A 64 -3.69 20.46 10.54
N GLY A 65 -4.99 20.19 10.39
CA GLY A 65 -5.93 21.06 9.68
C GLY A 65 -6.32 20.56 8.28
N LYS A 66 -7.18 21.34 7.61
CA LYS A 66 -7.74 21.02 6.28
C LYS A 66 -6.93 21.62 5.11
N GLU A 67 -5.89 22.40 5.38
CA GLU A 67 -5.04 22.98 4.33
C GLU A 67 -4.31 21.88 3.56
N ARG A 68 -4.15 22.06 2.24
CA ARG A 68 -3.37 21.17 1.39
C ARG A 68 -2.04 21.80 1.03
N LYS A 69 -0.97 21.03 1.23
CA LYS A 69 0.40 21.38 0.83
C LYS A 69 0.98 20.25 -0.02
N ALA A 70 2.12 20.52 -0.65
CA ALA A 70 2.81 19.54 -1.50
C ALA A 70 3.34 18.37 -0.64
N GLY A 71 3.83 18.68 0.56
CA GLY A 71 4.33 17.68 1.50
C GLY A 71 3.22 17.07 2.37
N PRO A 72 3.47 15.88 2.94
CA PRO A 72 2.58 15.24 3.90
C PRO A 72 2.28 16.09 5.12
N LYS A 73 1.12 15.82 5.73
CA LYS A 73 0.81 16.24 7.10
C LYS A 73 1.76 15.52 8.06
N LEU A 74 2.52 16.28 8.85
CA LEU A 74 3.59 15.72 9.70
C LEU A 74 3.18 15.52 11.16
N GLY A 75 1.97 15.88 11.58
CA GLY A 75 1.56 15.83 12.98
C GLY A 75 1.66 14.47 13.66
N THR A 76 1.74 13.39 12.87
CA THR A 76 1.92 12.01 13.36
C THR A 76 3.13 11.31 12.73
N ILE A 77 4.08 12.07 12.17
CA ILE A 77 5.21 11.49 11.42
C ILE A 77 6.13 10.66 12.32
N GLY A 78 6.27 11.04 13.59
CA GLY A 78 7.04 10.31 14.59
C GLY A 78 6.42 8.99 15.02
N ASP A 79 5.14 8.74 14.69
CA ASP A 79 4.51 7.43 14.83
C ASP A 79 4.79 6.54 13.60
N LYS A 80 4.87 7.13 12.41
CA LYS A 80 5.01 6.40 11.13
C LYS A 80 6.45 5.95 10.86
N TYR A 81 7.45 6.72 11.30
CA TYR A 81 8.85 6.49 10.96
C TYR A 81 9.76 6.49 12.19
N THR A 82 10.78 5.63 12.15
CA THR A 82 11.89 5.65 13.12
C THR A 82 12.75 6.92 12.94
N ARG A 83 13.57 7.23 13.94
CA ARG A 83 14.51 8.36 13.87
C ARG A 83 15.39 8.27 12.63
N ASP A 84 15.94 7.11 12.33
CA ASP A 84 16.83 6.92 11.16
C ASP A 84 16.07 7.09 9.83
N GLN A 85 14.83 6.60 9.76
CA GLN A 85 13.98 6.83 8.60
C GLN A 85 13.67 8.32 8.42
N LEU A 86 13.42 9.07 9.49
CA LEU A 86 13.24 10.53 9.45
C LEU A 86 14.51 11.24 8.97
N VAL A 87 15.67 10.87 9.51
CA VAL A 87 16.98 11.42 9.09
C VAL A 87 17.19 11.22 7.60
N ASN A 88 17.02 9.99 7.13
CA ASN A 88 17.22 9.65 5.72
C ASN A 88 16.20 10.35 4.82
N SER A 89 14.93 10.43 5.24
CA SER A 89 13.88 11.12 4.48
C SER A 89 14.17 12.61 4.31
N VAL A 90 14.74 13.27 5.33
CA VAL A 90 15.04 14.71 5.27
C VAL A 90 16.35 14.98 4.50
N LEU A 91 17.37 14.14 4.65
CA LEU A 91 18.65 14.31 3.96
C LEU A 91 18.59 13.88 2.48
N GLN A 92 17.78 12.87 2.18
CA GLN A 92 17.68 12.23 0.85
C GLN A 92 16.21 12.08 0.41
N PRO A 93 15.47 13.19 0.21
CA PRO A 93 14.03 13.16 -0.08
C PRO A 93 13.62 12.40 -1.33
N SER A 94 14.52 12.24 -2.30
CA SER A 94 14.26 11.51 -3.55
C SER A 94 14.61 10.01 -3.48
N ALA A 95 15.19 9.53 -2.36
CA ALA A 95 15.58 8.12 -2.21
C ALA A 95 14.36 7.19 -2.04
N GLY A 96 13.29 7.70 -1.44
CA GLY A 96 12.03 6.98 -1.27
C GLY A 96 10.89 7.99 -1.17
N ILE A 97 10.10 8.10 -2.24
CA ILE A 97 8.98 9.03 -2.29
C ILE A 97 7.70 8.22 -2.08
N HIS A 98 6.91 8.63 -1.09
CA HIS A 98 5.58 8.03 -0.89
C HIS A 98 4.72 8.30 -2.12
N PRO A 99 3.99 7.30 -2.66
CA PRO A 99 3.22 7.46 -3.90
C PRO A 99 2.28 8.69 -3.87
N ASP A 100 1.58 8.90 -2.76
CA ASP A 100 0.66 10.03 -2.57
C ASP A 100 1.33 11.42 -2.61
N HIS A 101 2.65 11.49 -2.51
CA HIS A 101 3.45 12.72 -2.56
C HIS A 101 4.49 12.70 -3.68
N ALA A 102 4.36 11.76 -4.62
CA ALA A 102 5.20 11.72 -5.80
C ALA A 102 5.02 13.00 -6.63
N THR A 103 6.14 13.58 -7.05
CA THR A 103 6.10 14.69 -8.00
C THR A 103 5.58 14.18 -9.34
N THR A 104 4.59 14.85 -9.91
CA THR A 104 4.13 14.63 -11.28
C THR A 104 4.74 15.69 -12.19
N THR A 105 5.30 15.24 -13.31
CA THR A 105 5.72 16.12 -14.41
C THR A 105 4.65 16.11 -15.48
N VAL A 106 4.16 17.30 -15.81
CA VAL A 106 3.26 17.54 -16.94
C VAL A 106 3.98 18.38 -17.98
N VAL A 107 4.06 17.86 -19.21
CA VAL A 107 4.47 18.62 -20.39
C VAL A 107 3.20 19.00 -21.15
N THR A 108 3.00 20.30 -21.35
CA THR A 108 1.85 20.79 -22.11
C THR A 108 2.13 20.75 -23.61
N THR A 109 1.09 20.74 -24.44
CA THR A 109 1.20 20.86 -25.91
C THR A 109 1.91 22.14 -26.40
N ALA A 110 2.05 23.14 -25.54
CA ALA A 110 2.85 24.35 -25.79
C ALA A 110 4.34 24.20 -25.38
N GLY A 111 4.81 22.98 -25.06
CA GLY A 111 6.19 22.70 -24.62
C GLY A 111 6.52 23.10 -23.18
N LYS A 112 5.58 23.68 -22.42
CA LYS A 112 5.80 24.05 -21.01
C LYS A 112 5.87 22.81 -20.13
N THR A 113 6.94 22.70 -19.33
CA THR A 113 7.07 21.67 -18.30
C THR A 113 6.63 22.22 -16.94
N ILE A 114 5.73 21.52 -16.27
CA ILE A 114 5.18 21.86 -14.95
C ILE A 114 5.45 20.67 -14.03
N ASN A 115 6.02 20.94 -12.85
CA ASN A 115 6.26 19.93 -11.83
C ASN A 115 5.43 20.28 -10.59
N GLY A 116 4.74 19.29 -10.03
CA GLY A 116 3.94 19.49 -8.83
C GLY A 116 3.41 18.19 -8.25
N VAL A 117 2.92 18.21 -7.02
CA VAL A 117 2.25 17.05 -6.40
C VAL A 117 0.78 17.04 -6.81
N LEU A 118 0.29 15.89 -7.27
CA LEU A 118 -1.07 15.73 -7.75
C LEU A 118 -2.11 15.99 -6.65
N GLN A 119 -2.98 16.96 -6.87
CA GLN A 119 -4.04 17.35 -5.93
C GLN A 119 -5.42 16.88 -6.35
N SER A 120 -5.70 16.78 -7.65
CA SER A 120 -6.93 16.19 -8.19
C SER A 120 -6.74 15.90 -9.68
N ARG A 121 -7.50 14.94 -10.19
CA ARG A 121 -7.49 14.60 -11.61
C ARG A 121 -8.88 14.16 -12.04
N ASP A 122 -9.47 14.90 -12.96
CA ASP A 122 -10.75 14.54 -13.57
C ASP A 122 -10.65 14.57 -15.11
N LYS A 123 -11.79 14.41 -15.79
CA LYS A 123 -11.87 14.39 -17.25
C LYS A 123 -11.61 15.76 -17.90
N LYS A 124 -11.61 16.85 -17.14
CA LYS A 124 -11.50 18.24 -17.61
C LYS A 124 -10.12 18.82 -17.32
N GLU A 125 -9.56 18.59 -16.13
CA GLU A 125 -8.26 19.14 -15.74
C GLU A 125 -7.46 18.25 -14.78
N VAL A 126 -6.15 18.50 -14.74
CA VAL A 126 -5.21 18.08 -13.70
C VAL A 126 -4.89 19.29 -12.82
N ARG A 127 -4.89 19.09 -11.50
CA ARG A 127 -4.45 20.11 -10.55
C ARG A 127 -3.20 19.64 -9.82
N LEU A 128 -2.13 20.42 -9.92
CA LEU A 128 -0.85 20.16 -9.24
C LEU A 128 -0.56 21.27 -8.24
N LEU A 129 0.04 20.92 -7.10
CA LEU A 129 0.66 21.91 -6.21
C LEU A 129 2.16 21.97 -6.51
N ASP A 130 2.64 23.13 -6.94
CA ASP A 130 4.06 23.33 -7.26
C ASP A 130 4.93 23.57 -6.01
N VAL A 131 6.23 23.80 -6.23
CA VAL A 131 7.25 24.07 -5.21
C VAL A 131 7.01 25.40 -4.48
N GLU A 132 6.28 26.33 -5.07
CA GLU A 132 5.84 27.57 -4.44
C GLU A 132 4.61 27.36 -3.54
N GLY A 133 3.96 26.20 -3.62
CA GLY A 133 2.71 25.91 -2.95
C GLY A 133 1.49 26.48 -3.69
N LYS A 134 1.66 26.87 -4.96
CA LYS A 134 0.59 27.37 -5.80
C LYS A 134 -0.12 26.20 -6.50
N LEU A 135 -1.45 26.28 -6.53
CA LEU A 135 -2.28 25.34 -7.27
C LEU A 135 -2.28 25.70 -8.76
N VAL A 136 -1.67 24.86 -9.57
CA VAL A 136 -1.65 24.97 -11.04
C VAL A 136 -2.74 24.09 -11.62
N ARG A 137 -3.59 24.65 -12.47
CA ARG A 137 -4.66 23.95 -13.18
C ARG A 137 -4.28 23.78 -14.64
N ILE A 138 -4.38 22.56 -15.16
CA ILE A 138 -3.95 22.20 -16.50
C ILE A 138 -5.10 21.44 -17.18
N PRO A 139 -5.76 22.03 -18.20
CA PRO A 139 -6.80 21.33 -18.96
C PRO A 139 -6.25 20.04 -19.61
N ILE A 140 -7.04 18.96 -19.62
CA ILE A 140 -6.59 17.67 -20.19
C ILE A 140 -6.17 17.80 -21.66
N GLY A 141 -6.90 18.58 -22.46
CA GLY A 141 -6.56 18.80 -23.87
C GLY A 141 -5.25 19.56 -24.10
N MET A 142 -4.65 20.12 -23.05
CA MET A 142 -3.34 20.79 -23.12
C MET A 142 -2.21 19.88 -22.64
N ILE A 143 -2.47 18.65 -22.17
CA ILE A 143 -1.44 17.74 -21.67
C ILE A 143 -0.94 16.87 -22.81
N GLU A 144 0.35 17.00 -23.12
CA GLU A 144 1.05 16.11 -24.04
C GLU A 144 1.59 14.87 -23.31
N LEU A 145 2.15 15.08 -22.10
CA LEU A 145 2.71 14.02 -21.27
C LEU A 145 2.41 14.29 -19.80
N GLU A 146 1.93 13.29 -19.09
CA GLU A 146 1.81 13.25 -17.63
C GLU A 146 2.56 12.02 -17.13
N LYS A 147 3.55 12.19 -16.26
CA LYS A 147 4.28 11.05 -15.68
C LYS A 147 4.75 11.32 -14.26
N PRO A 148 4.88 10.26 -13.43
CA PRO A 148 5.61 10.35 -12.17
C PRO A 148 7.08 10.76 -12.41
N ASN A 149 7.61 11.56 -11.51
CA ASN A 149 9.00 12.01 -11.48
C ASN A 149 9.70 11.39 -10.25
N LYS A 150 10.93 10.93 -10.47
CA LYS A 150 11.77 10.32 -9.42
C LYS A 150 12.41 11.36 -8.48
N ILE A 151 12.27 12.65 -8.79
CA ILE A 151 12.79 13.75 -7.99
C ILE A 151 11.66 14.34 -7.15
N SER A 152 11.85 14.38 -5.83
CA SER A 152 10.93 15.00 -4.88
C SER A 152 10.92 16.52 -5.02
N LEU A 153 9.77 17.16 -4.76
CA LEU A 153 9.70 18.62 -4.58
C LEU A 153 10.33 19.09 -3.26
N MET A 154 10.56 18.19 -2.30
CA MET A 154 11.25 18.54 -1.08
C MET A 154 12.72 18.88 -1.42
N PRO A 155 13.22 20.06 -1.04
CA PRO A 155 14.58 20.49 -1.40
C PRO A 155 15.64 19.52 -0.89
N THR A 156 16.65 19.25 -1.72
CA THR A 156 17.86 18.56 -1.30
C THR A 156 18.85 19.54 -0.66
N GLY A 157 19.85 19.03 0.05
CA GLY A 157 20.94 19.87 0.54
C GLY A 157 20.58 20.73 1.75
N ILE A 158 19.67 20.28 2.62
CA ILE A 158 19.29 21.01 3.85
C ILE A 158 20.51 21.37 4.73
N TYR A 159 21.60 20.59 4.64
CA TYR A 159 22.88 20.85 5.30
C TYR A 159 23.56 22.17 4.86
N LYS A 160 23.14 22.75 3.73
CA LYS A 160 23.59 24.07 3.27
C LYS A 160 22.86 25.21 3.99
N SER A 161 21.68 24.94 4.56
CA SER A 161 20.82 25.96 5.17
C SER A 161 20.82 25.94 6.70
N ILE A 162 21.08 24.78 7.32
CA ILE A 162 21.12 24.61 8.77
C ILE A 162 22.34 23.80 9.21
N LYS A 163 22.85 24.05 10.43
CA LYS A 163 23.98 23.33 11.01
C LYS A 163 23.58 21.92 11.47
N ALA A 164 24.56 21.01 11.61
CA ALA A 164 24.31 19.63 12.03
C ALA A 164 23.57 19.51 13.38
N GLY A 165 23.86 20.39 14.36
CA GLY A 165 23.12 20.44 15.62
C GLY A 165 21.65 20.86 15.46
N GLN A 166 21.38 21.83 14.59
CA GLN A 166 20.01 22.25 14.27
C GLN A 166 19.23 21.16 13.54
N PHE A 167 19.91 20.39 12.69
CA PHE A 167 19.32 19.21 12.05
C PHE A 167 18.97 18.13 13.08
N ALA A 168 19.86 17.87 14.04
CA ALA A 168 19.61 16.91 15.12
C ALA A 168 18.40 17.32 16.01
N ASP A 169 18.30 18.62 16.31
CA ASP A 169 17.15 19.24 16.99
C ASP A 169 15.86 19.09 16.15
N LEU A 170 15.90 19.38 14.84
CA LEU A 170 14.76 19.20 13.92
C LEU A 170 14.24 17.77 13.92
N VAL A 171 15.13 16.78 13.81
CA VAL A 171 14.76 15.36 13.85
C VAL A 171 14.20 14.97 15.21
N ALA A 172 14.72 15.55 16.31
CA ALA A 172 14.15 15.36 17.65
C ALA A 172 12.71 15.87 17.73
N TYR A 173 12.43 17.06 17.18
CA TYR A 173 11.07 17.60 17.08
C TYR A 173 10.15 16.74 16.22
N LEU A 174 10.57 16.33 15.01
CA LEU A 174 9.75 15.45 14.17
C LEU A 174 9.41 14.12 14.88
N GLY A 175 10.32 13.62 15.71
CA GLY A 175 10.10 12.44 16.53
C GLY A 175 9.07 12.61 17.67
N THR A 176 8.74 13.84 18.08
CA THR A 176 7.69 14.12 19.08
C THR A 176 6.30 14.26 18.45
N LEU A 177 6.21 14.47 17.13
CA LEU A 177 4.95 14.59 16.39
C LEU A 177 4.25 13.24 16.28
N ARG A 178 3.40 12.95 17.27
CA ARG A 178 2.72 11.67 17.47
C ARG A 178 1.25 11.89 17.83
N GLN A 179 0.41 10.90 17.54
CA GLN A 179 -0.96 10.87 18.04
C GLN A 179 -0.94 10.85 19.57
N ALA A 180 -1.82 11.64 20.20
CA ALA A 180 -1.91 11.72 21.65
C ALA A 180 -2.04 10.31 22.27
N ALA A 181 -1.18 10.03 23.25
CA ALA A 181 -1.30 8.83 24.06
C ALA A 181 -2.57 8.93 24.93
N GLY A 182 -3.36 7.86 24.97
CA GLY A 182 -4.59 7.84 25.75
C GLY A 182 -5.58 6.82 25.23
N LYS A 183 -6.45 6.36 26.15
CA LYS A 183 -7.54 5.43 25.86
C LYS A 183 -8.44 6.03 24.78
N SER A 184 -8.63 5.28 23.70
CA SER A 184 -9.58 5.65 22.66
C SER A 184 -11.01 5.59 23.21
N GLN A 185 -11.88 6.49 22.72
CA GLN A 185 -13.32 6.39 22.97
C GLN A 185 -13.98 5.22 22.21
N TRP A 186 -13.33 4.72 21.16
CA TRP A 186 -13.84 3.61 20.34
C TRP A 186 -13.19 2.29 20.74
N ALA A 187 -14.02 1.29 21.06
CA ALA A 187 -13.55 -0.06 21.40
C ALA A 187 -12.75 -0.72 20.26
N GLY A 188 -13.07 -0.41 19.00
CA GLY A 188 -12.33 -0.86 17.83
C GLY A 188 -10.98 -0.16 17.58
N VAL A 189 -10.56 0.76 18.47
CA VAL A 189 -9.23 1.39 18.42
C VAL A 189 -8.50 1.05 19.72
N PRO A 190 -7.88 -0.13 19.81
CA PRO A 190 -7.22 -0.57 21.03
C PRO A 190 -6.06 0.37 21.37
N GLU A 191 -5.88 0.67 22.65
CA GLU A 191 -4.75 1.49 23.09
C GLU A 191 -3.41 0.73 22.92
N LYS A 192 -3.42 -0.57 23.19
CA LYS A 192 -2.27 -1.46 23.08
C LYS A 192 -2.70 -2.77 22.43
N MET A 193 -1.79 -3.34 21.64
CA MET A 193 -1.92 -4.68 21.06
C MET A 193 -0.76 -5.52 21.59
N PRO A 194 -0.86 -6.06 22.81
CA PRO A 194 0.27 -6.72 23.45
C PRO A 194 0.66 -7.99 22.70
N MET A 195 1.95 -8.33 22.77
CA MET A 195 2.45 -9.60 22.24
C MET A 195 2.02 -10.76 23.14
N VAL A 196 1.65 -11.89 22.52
CA VAL A 196 1.42 -13.15 23.24
C VAL A 196 2.70 -13.61 23.94
N LYS A 197 2.55 -14.41 25.01
CA LYS A 197 3.71 -14.90 25.79
C LYS A 197 4.69 -15.73 24.97
N LYS A 198 4.17 -16.55 24.06
CA LYS A 198 4.96 -17.39 23.14
C LYS A 198 4.59 -17.03 21.71
N PRO A 199 5.39 -16.21 21.01
CA PRO A 199 5.10 -15.84 19.64
C PRO A 199 5.05 -17.05 18.69
N ALA A 200 4.20 -16.96 17.68
CA ALA A 200 4.17 -17.88 16.55
C ALA A 200 5.49 -17.88 15.80
N ARG A 201 5.82 -19.02 15.20
CA ARG A 201 7.04 -19.19 14.39
C ARG A 201 6.70 -19.12 12.91
N LEU A 202 7.65 -18.63 12.11
CA LEU A 202 7.58 -18.68 10.65
C LEU A 202 8.63 -19.65 10.14
N VAL A 203 8.19 -20.67 9.41
CA VAL A 203 9.06 -21.67 8.78
C VAL A 203 9.00 -21.46 7.29
N ARG A 204 10.15 -21.23 6.65
CA ARG A 204 10.21 -21.04 5.20
C ARG A 204 9.65 -22.26 4.48
N LEU A 205 8.78 -22.04 3.49
CA LEU A 205 8.07 -23.09 2.75
C LEU A 205 8.97 -23.78 1.70
N HIS A 206 9.98 -23.08 1.18
CA HIS A 206 10.87 -23.54 0.11
C HIS A 206 12.34 -23.36 0.51
N SER A 207 13.27 -23.91 -0.29
CA SER A 207 14.70 -23.74 -0.05
C SER A 207 15.14 -22.28 -0.20
N LYS A 208 16.31 -21.91 0.35
CA LYS A 208 16.85 -20.54 0.20
C LYS A 208 17.30 -20.25 -1.23
N GLU A 209 17.67 -21.30 -1.95
CA GLU A 209 18.14 -21.26 -3.34
C GLU A 209 16.98 -21.03 -4.32
N MET A 210 15.78 -21.49 -3.96
CA MET A 210 14.57 -21.23 -4.72
C MET A 210 14.09 -19.79 -4.47
N LYS A 211 14.39 -18.89 -5.41
CA LYS A 211 14.03 -17.47 -5.32
C LYS A 211 12.68 -17.21 -5.98
N PHE A 212 11.84 -16.40 -5.34
CA PHE A 212 10.70 -15.74 -5.98
C PHE A 212 10.99 -14.24 -6.09
N ASP A 213 10.55 -13.62 -7.19
CA ASP A 213 10.73 -12.19 -7.43
C ASP A 213 9.42 -11.43 -7.15
N HIS A 214 9.36 -10.73 -6.03
CA HIS A 214 8.19 -9.98 -5.58
C HIS A 214 6.89 -10.80 -5.65
N PRO A 215 6.81 -11.96 -4.95
CA PRO A 215 5.59 -12.73 -4.89
C PRO A 215 4.51 -11.93 -4.15
N VAL A 216 3.29 -11.98 -4.67
CA VAL A 216 2.16 -11.21 -4.11
C VAL A 216 0.90 -12.03 -3.89
N CYS A 217 0.81 -13.24 -4.45
CA CYS A 217 -0.31 -14.14 -4.23
C CYS A 217 0.18 -15.58 -4.25
N ILE A 218 -0.37 -16.39 -3.34
CA ILE A 218 -0.21 -17.84 -3.32
C ILE A 218 -1.58 -18.47 -3.12
N ILE A 219 -1.89 -19.47 -3.93
CA ILE A 219 -3.12 -20.26 -3.80
C ILE A 219 -2.78 -21.74 -3.92
N SER A 220 -3.44 -22.56 -3.10
CA SER A 220 -3.31 -24.02 -3.18
C SER A 220 -3.96 -24.55 -4.45
N SER A 221 -3.35 -25.58 -5.04
CA SER A 221 -3.89 -26.27 -6.20
C SER A 221 -5.22 -26.94 -5.83
N PRO A 222 -6.30 -26.72 -6.59
CA PRO A 222 -7.60 -27.34 -6.31
C PRO A 222 -7.62 -28.86 -6.61
N THR A 223 -6.57 -29.39 -7.25
CA THR A 223 -6.51 -30.76 -7.76
C THR A 223 -5.39 -31.60 -7.18
N THR A 224 -4.31 -30.98 -6.73
CA THR A 224 -3.08 -31.67 -6.32
C THR A 224 -2.68 -31.20 -4.93
N GLU A 225 -2.62 -32.11 -3.97
CA GLU A 225 -2.07 -31.77 -2.65
C GLU A 225 -0.62 -31.32 -2.76
N ARG A 226 -0.18 -30.49 -1.80
CA ARG A 226 1.21 -30.01 -1.72
C ARG A 226 1.70 -29.24 -2.95
N GLU A 227 0.79 -28.78 -3.78
CA GLU A 227 1.05 -27.97 -4.96
C GLU A 227 0.40 -26.59 -4.81
N PHE A 228 1.13 -25.54 -5.14
CA PHE A 228 0.69 -24.15 -5.01
C PHE A 228 0.95 -23.38 -6.31
N PHE A 229 0.20 -22.32 -6.53
CA PHE A 229 0.44 -21.35 -7.59
C PHE A 229 0.87 -20.03 -6.98
N VAL A 230 2.05 -19.55 -7.36
CA VAL A 230 2.68 -18.34 -6.83
C VAL A 230 2.75 -17.29 -7.94
N VAL A 231 2.14 -16.13 -7.69
CA VAL A 231 2.14 -14.99 -8.61
C VAL A 231 3.31 -14.07 -8.26
N GLU A 232 4.20 -13.86 -9.22
CA GLU A 232 5.28 -12.88 -9.15
C GLU A 232 4.85 -11.58 -9.85
N GLN A 233 4.79 -10.48 -9.09
CA GLN A 233 4.22 -9.23 -9.59
C GLN A 233 5.00 -8.67 -10.77
N LYS A 234 6.32 -8.50 -10.61
CA LYS A 234 7.16 -7.73 -11.52
C LYS A 234 7.56 -8.52 -12.76
N THR A 235 7.81 -9.82 -12.60
CA THR A 235 8.08 -10.72 -13.73
C THR A 235 6.82 -10.99 -14.54
N ARG A 236 5.63 -10.80 -13.94
CA ARG A 236 4.31 -11.07 -14.53
C ARG A 236 4.11 -12.55 -14.84
N ARG A 237 4.79 -13.41 -14.09
CA ARG A 237 4.74 -14.85 -14.22
C ARG A 237 4.03 -15.47 -13.04
N ILE A 238 3.36 -16.58 -13.32
CA ILE A 238 2.79 -17.43 -12.29
C ILE A 238 3.55 -18.75 -12.36
N TYR A 239 4.02 -19.21 -11.20
CA TYR A 239 4.75 -20.45 -11.06
C TYR A 239 3.95 -21.47 -10.28
N ARG A 240 4.05 -22.73 -10.69
CA ARG A 240 3.63 -23.87 -9.91
C ARG A 240 4.77 -24.29 -8.98
N LEU A 241 4.51 -24.29 -7.68
CA LEU A 241 5.40 -24.80 -6.64
C LEU A 241 4.88 -26.17 -6.20
N THR A 242 5.57 -27.24 -6.56
CA THR A 242 5.28 -28.60 -6.08
C THR A 242 6.22 -28.94 -4.94
N LYS A 243 5.68 -29.29 -3.78
CA LYS A 243 6.50 -29.71 -2.63
C LYS A 243 6.79 -31.20 -2.70
N GLY A 244 8.07 -31.57 -2.65
CA GLY A 244 8.46 -32.99 -2.59
C GLY A 244 8.26 -33.58 -1.19
N SER A 245 8.61 -34.85 -0.99
CA SER A 245 8.56 -35.53 0.31
C SER A 245 9.79 -35.18 1.17
N GLY A 246 9.58 -34.96 2.46
CA GLY A 246 10.67 -34.57 3.37
C GLY A 246 10.94 -33.07 3.37
N ASP A 247 12.23 -32.70 3.35
CA ASP A 247 12.67 -31.29 3.35
C ASP A 247 12.43 -30.62 1.98
N SER A 248 12.74 -29.32 1.88
CA SER A 248 12.53 -28.53 0.66
C SER A 248 13.48 -28.87 -0.50
N THR A 249 14.38 -29.85 -0.37
CA THR A 249 15.39 -30.17 -1.41
C THR A 249 14.79 -30.78 -2.67
N THR A 250 13.62 -31.41 -2.55
CA THR A 250 12.91 -32.05 -3.67
C THR A 250 11.76 -31.20 -4.21
N ASP A 251 11.64 -29.95 -3.77
CA ASP A 251 10.65 -29.01 -4.29
C ASP A 251 10.94 -28.65 -5.75
N ARG A 252 9.88 -28.45 -6.54
CA ARG A 252 9.98 -27.98 -7.92
C ARG A 252 9.23 -26.68 -8.12
N LYS A 253 9.88 -25.71 -8.78
CA LYS A 253 9.28 -24.46 -9.27
C LYS A 253 9.22 -24.54 -10.80
N GLU A 254 8.01 -24.56 -11.35
CA GLU A 254 7.77 -24.67 -12.79
C GLU A 254 6.95 -23.48 -13.28
N LEU A 255 7.28 -22.94 -14.46
CA LEU A 255 6.48 -21.86 -15.05
C LEU A 255 5.08 -22.40 -15.40
N PHE A 256 4.03 -21.72 -14.93
CA PHE A 256 2.64 -22.05 -15.24
C PHE A 256 2.09 -21.16 -16.37
N VAL A 257 2.26 -19.84 -16.25
CA VAL A 257 1.92 -18.87 -17.31
C VAL A 257 2.85 -17.66 -17.25
N ASP A 258 3.21 -17.13 -18.42
CA ASP A 258 3.88 -15.85 -18.59
C ASP A 258 2.89 -14.84 -19.20
N LEU A 259 2.57 -13.78 -18.45
CA LEU A 259 1.64 -12.72 -18.86
C LEU A 259 2.37 -11.45 -19.28
N SER A 260 3.69 -11.51 -19.52
CA SER A 260 4.50 -10.33 -19.83
C SER A 260 4.12 -9.62 -21.13
N ASP A 261 3.51 -10.33 -22.08
CA ASP A 261 2.97 -9.78 -23.34
C ASP A 261 1.60 -9.11 -23.19
N GLU A 262 0.91 -9.34 -22.06
CA GLU A 262 -0.41 -8.79 -21.77
C GLU A 262 -0.39 -7.73 -20.68
N ALA A 263 0.51 -7.87 -19.71
CA ALA A 263 0.59 -7.06 -18.50
C ALA A 263 1.76 -6.08 -18.53
N SER A 264 1.48 -4.85 -18.11
CA SER A 264 2.50 -3.83 -17.87
C SER A 264 3.29 -4.14 -16.59
N THR A 265 4.55 -3.70 -16.54
CA THR A 265 5.41 -3.74 -15.36
C THR A 265 6.01 -2.36 -15.12
N GLY A 266 6.33 -2.05 -13.86
CA GLY A 266 6.74 -0.72 -13.44
C GLY A 266 6.92 -0.68 -11.92
N GLN A 267 6.71 0.47 -11.31
CA GLN A 267 6.88 0.63 -9.86
C GLN A 267 5.76 -0.08 -9.07
N PHE A 268 4.53 -0.07 -9.58
CA PHE A 268 3.35 -0.64 -8.92
C PHE A 268 2.60 -1.66 -9.80
N GLU A 269 2.85 -1.60 -11.10
CA GLU A 269 2.26 -2.46 -12.10
C GLU A 269 2.76 -3.91 -11.99
N GLY A 270 1.98 -4.83 -12.57
CA GLY A 270 2.28 -6.25 -12.59
C GLY A 270 1.04 -7.11 -12.60
N VAL A 271 1.20 -8.36 -12.18
CA VAL A 271 0.12 -9.32 -11.91
C VAL A 271 -0.09 -9.39 -10.40
N LEU A 272 -1.31 -9.25 -9.91
CA LEU A 272 -1.58 -9.08 -8.47
C LEU A 272 -2.22 -10.29 -7.79
N CYS A 273 -3.00 -11.07 -8.53
CA CYS A 273 -3.79 -12.15 -7.95
C CYS A 273 -4.19 -13.17 -9.02
N LEU A 274 -4.41 -14.40 -8.55
CA LEU A 274 -5.03 -15.49 -9.29
C LEU A 274 -6.16 -16.09 -8.44
N ALA A 275 -7.27 -16.46 -9.07
CA ALA A 275 -8.36 -17.22 -8.46
C ALA A 275 -8.81 -18.36 -9.37
N PHE A 276 -8.94 -19.57 -8.84
CA PHE A 276 -9.54 -20.70 -9.56
C PHE A 276 -11.07 -20.63 -9.51
N HIS A 277 -11.72 -20.98 -10.61
CA HIS A 277 -13.18 -21.14 -10.61
C HIS A 277 -13.61 -22.23 -9.61
N PRO A 278 -14.76 -22.11 -8.91
CA PRO A 278 -15.25 -23.17 -8.02
C PRO A 278 -15.39 -24.53 -8.71
N ASP A 279 -15.86 -24.55 -9.96
CA ASP A 279 -15.92 -25.73 -10.84
C ASP A 279 -14.62 -25.99 -11.66
N PHE A 280 -13.45 -25.52 -11.20
CA PHE A 280 -12.18 -25.62 -11.95
C PHE A 280 -11.89 -27.02 -12.51
N LYS A 281 -12.17 -28.09 -11.74
CA LYS A 281 -11.96 -29.49 -12.17
C LYS A 281 -12.76 -29.85 -13.42
N LYS A 282 -13.90 -29.19 -13.65
CA LYS A 282 -14.80 -29.44 -14.78
C LYS A 282 -14.55 -28.46 -15.92
N ASN A 283 -14.47 -27.16 -15.61
CA ASN A 283 -14.44 -26.12 -16.62
C ASN A 283 -13.03 -25.62 -16.98
N ARG A 284 -12.02 -25.98 -16.18
CA ARG A 284 -10.60 -25.63 -16.36
C ARG A 284 -10.31 -24.14 -16.29
N LYS A 285 -11.21 -23.33 -15.74
CA LYS A 285 -11.12 -21.86 -15.76
C LYS A 285 -10.42 -21.29 -14.53
N TYR A 286 -9.56 -20.32 -14.75
CA TYR A 286 -8.98 -19.49 -13.69
C TYR A 286 -8.97 -18.02 -14.13
N TYR A 287 -8.84 -17.14 -13.15
CA TYR A 287 -8.96 -15.70 -13.33
C TYR A 287 -7.74 -15.00 -12.77
N VAL A 288 -7.31 -13.94 -13.44
CA VAL A 288 -6.16 -13.14 -13.05
C VAL A 288 -6.53 -11.67 -12.98
N ASN A 289 -5.88 -10.96 -12.06
CA ASN A 289 -5.87 -9.50 -12.03
C ASN A 289 -4.48 -9.01 -12.42
N TYR A 290 -4.38 -8.34 -13.57
CA TYR A 290 -3.13 -7.74 -14.04
C TYR A 290 -3.35 -6.30 -14.49
N HIS A 291 -2.27 -5.52 -14.52
CA HIS A 291 -2.33 -4.13 -14.92
C HIS A 291 -1.97 -3.92 -16.39
N VAL A 292 -2.67 -3.01 -17.06
CA VAL A 292 -2.33 -2.53 -18.41
C VAL A 292 -2.22 -1.01 -18.39
N ARG A 293 -1.17 -0.48 -19.01
CA ARG A 293 -1.00 0.93 -19.28
C ARG A 293 -1.15 1.19 -20.77
N ASN A 294 -2.16 1.95 -21.16
CA ASN A 294 -2.27 2.46 -22.52
C ASN A 294 -1.39 3.72 -22.64
N GLN A 295 -0.89 4.04 -23.83
CA GLN A 295 -0.05 5.22 -24.03
C GLN A 295 -0.76 6.49 -23.52
N GLY A 296 -0.06 7.28 -22.70
CA GLY A 296 -0.60 8.52 -22.12
C GLY A 296 -1.67 8.32 -21.04
N SER A 297 -1.94 7.09 -20.59
CA SER A 297 -2.93 6.81 -19.54
C SER A 297 -2.30 6.33 -18.22
N HIS A 298 -3.07 6.47 -17.14
CA HIS A 298 -2.86 5.71 -15.91
C HIS A 298 -3.06 4.21 -16.18
N PHE A 299 -2.39 3.36 -15.41
CA PHE A 299 -2.61 1.92 -15.57
C PHE A 299 -4.00 1.54 -15.07
N SER A 300 -4.58 0.46 -15.58
CA SER A 300 -5.87 -0.06 -15.15
C SER A 300 -5.76 -1.53 -14.76
N PRO A 301 -6.37 -1.96 -13.64
CA PRO A 301 -6.69 -3.35 -13.39
C PRO A 301 -7.56 -3.95 -14.49
N ILE A 302 -7.12 -5.12 -14.98
CA ILE A 302 -7.83 -5.99 -15.92
C ILE A 302 -8.10 -7.30 -15.22
N ILE A 303 -9.38 -7.64 -15.12
CA ILE A 303 -9.83 -8.97 -14.70
C ILE A 303 -10.00 -9.81 -15.95
N ALA A 304 -9.27 -10.92 -16.03
CA ALA A 304 -9.21 -11.75 -17.22
C ALA A 304 -9.42 -13.22 -16.89
N GLU A 305 -10.14 -13.93 -17.76
CA GLU A 305 -10.34 -15.38 -17.74
C GLU A 305 -9.28 -16.07 -18.59
N ARG A 306 -8.78 -17.20 -18.10
CA ARG A 306 -7.89 -18.12 -18.79
C ARG A 306 -8.31 -19.56 -18.51
N THR A 307 -7.79 -20.49 -19.29
CA THR A 307 -8.07 -21.92 -19.14
C THR A 307 -6.80 -22.73 -19.04
N VAL A 308 -6.83 -23.85 -18.31
CA VAL A 308 -5.73 -24.82 -18.27
C VAL A 308 -5.91 -25.94 -19.29
N THR A 309 -4.83 -26.65 -19.62
CA THR A 309 -4.83 -27.87 -20.42
C THR A 309 -5.72 -28.97 -19.82
N ALA A 310 -6.11 -29.97 -20.61
CA ALA A 310 -7.03 -31.03 -20.17
C ALA A 310 -6.51 -31.85 -18.97
N ASP A 311 -5.18 -31.97 -18.83
CA ASP A 311 -4.51 -32.61 -17.70
C ASP A 311 -4.42 -31.72 -16.44
N LEU A 312 -4.95 -30.49 -16.50
CA LEU A 312 -4.96 -29.47 -15.45
C LEU A 312 -3.56 -28.99 -15.01
N ARG A 313 -2.50 -29.29 -15.79
CA ARG A 313 -1.12 -29.04 -15.36
C ARG A 313 -0.51 -27.74 -15.88
N LYS A 314 -1.00 -27.19 -16.99
CA LYS A 314 -0.41 -26.02 -17.66
C LYS A 314 -1.50 -25.05 -18.11
N ASP A 315 -1.14 -23.78 -18.27
CA ASP A 315 -2.00 -22.84 -19.01
C ASP A 315 -2.20 -23.33 -20.45
N ALA A 316 -3.40 -23.14 -21.00
CA ALA A 316 -3.74 -23.58 -22.35
C ALA A 316 -3.12 -22.71 -23.46
N GLY A 317 -2.46 -21.60 -23.11
CA GLY A 317 -1.88 -20.65 -24.04
C GLY A 317 -2.91 -19.66 -24.62
N GLY A 318 -2.43 -18.77 -25.48
CA GLY A 318 -3.25 -17.73 -26.10
C GLY A 318 -3.44 -16.49 -25.22
N LYS A 319 -4.20 -15.52 -25.73
CA LYS A 319 -4.51 -14.28 -25.01
C LYS A 319 -5.63 -14.48 -24.00
N SER A 320 -5.55 -13.79 -22.87
CA SER A 320 -6.63 -13.82 -21.87
C SER A 320 -7.93 -13.25 -22.43
N ARG A 321 -9.06 -13.85 -22.06
CA ARG A 321 -10.39 -13.26 -22.31
C ARG A 321 -10.63 -12.19 -21.24
N ARG A 322 -10.49 -10.91 -21.62
CA ARG A 322 -10.71 -9.78 -20.69
C ARG A 322 -12.20 -9.67 -20.35
N LEU A 323 -12.51 -9.64 -19.06
CA LEU A 323 -13.88 -9.54 -18.55
C LEU A 323 -14.22 -8.12 -18.13
N LEU A 324 -13.37 -7.51 -17.32
CA LEU A 324 -13.60 -6.20 -16.74
C LEU A 324 -12.30 -5.39 -16.74
N GLN A 325 -12.39 -4.15 -17.20
CA GLN A 325 -11.37 -3.13 -16.98
C GLN A 325 -11.89 -2.15 -15.93
N ILE A 326 -11.04 -1.79 -14.97
CA ILE A 326 -11.33 -0.80 -13.93
C ILE A 326 -10.53 0.46 -14.22
N PRO A 327 -11.13 1.50 -14.84
CA PRO A 327 -10.42 2.73 -15.15
C PRO A 327 -9.92 3.42 -13.87
N GLN A 328 -8.70 3.93 -13.91
CA GLN A 328 -8.08 4.66 -12.80
C GLN A 328 -7.95 6.15 -13.15
N ALA A 329 -8.24 7.01 -12.17
CA ALA A 329 -7.99 8.45 -12.31
C ALA A 329 -6.53 8.80 -12.04
N THR A 330 -5.83 7.99 -11.25
CA THR A 330 -4.41 8.12 -10.89
C THR A 330 -3.76 6.73 -10.79
N ASP A 331 -2.44 6.66 -10.72
CA ASP A 331 -1.69 5.40 -10.51
C ASP A 331 -1.61 4.99 -9.02
N LEU A 332 -2.59 5.39 -8.19
CA LEU A 332 -2.65 5.15 -6.74
C LEU A 332 -3.83 4.25 -6.40
N HIS A 333 -3.76 3.54 -5.27
CA HIS A 333 -4.87 2.78 -4.68
C HIS A 333 -5.67 1.90 -5.66
N TRP A 334 -5.00 1.03 -6.40
CA TRP A 334 -5.63 0.21 -7.44
C TRP A 334 -6.35 -1.05 -6.91
N GLY A 335 -6.08 -1.48 -5.66
CA GLY A 335 -6.61 -2.73 -5.10
C GLY A 335 -5.80 -3.96 -5.53
N GLY A 336 -6.44 -5.11 -5.76
CA GLY A 336 -5.73 -6.24 -6.36
C GLY A 336 -6.28 -7.64 -6.13
N MET A 337 -7.02 -7.87 -5.05
CA MET A 337 -7.48 -9.21 -4.68
C MET A 337 -8.66 -9.69 -5.55
N LEU A 338 -8.61 -10.98 -5.89
CA LEU A 338 -9.71 -11.76 -6.46
C LEU A 338 -10.03 -12.92 -5.53
N ALA A 339 -11.32 -13.15 -5.25
CA ALA A 339 -11.75 -14.40 -4.64
C ALA A 339 -13.17 -14.75 -5.09
N PHE A 340 -13.46 -16.04 -5.19
CA PHE A 340 -14.84 -16.50 -5.31
C PHE A 340 -15.50 -16.48 -3.94
N GLY A 341 -16.72 -15.93 -3.89
CA GLY A 341 -17.56 -15.98 -2.69
C GLY A 341 -18.23 -17.35 -2.52
N PRO A 342 -18.82 -17.61 -1.34
CA PRO A 342 -19.60 -18.82 -1.09
C PRO A 342 -20.85 -18.92 -1.99
N ASP A 343 -21.26 -17.82 -2.60
CA ASP A 343 -22.34 -17.71 -3.59
C ASP A 343 -21.91 -18.07 -5.03
N GLY A 344 -20.63 -18.39 -5.25
CA GLY A 344 -20.08 -18.77 -6.55
C GLY A 344 -19.74 -17.60 -7.47
N TYR A 345 -19.92 -16.35 -7.03
CA TYR A 345 -19.56 -15.16 -7.81
C TYR A 345 -18.11 -14.72 -7.58
N LEU A 346 -17.54 -14.02 -8.56
CA LEU A 346 -16.19 -13.45 -8.46
C LEU A 346 -16.26 -12.08 -7.78
N TYR A 347 -15.55 -11.94 -6.67
CA TYR A 347 -15.37 -10.68 -5.94
C TYR A 347 -14.03 -10.05 -6.26
N ILE A 348 -14.02 -8.72 -6.40
CA ILE A 348 -12.87 -7.94 -6.86
C ILE A 348 -12.68 -6.73 -5.94
N GLY A 349 -11.48 -6.56 -5.39
CA GLY A 349 -11.12 -5.39 -4.59
C GLY A 349 -10.59 -4.26 -5.47
N ALA A 350 -11.28 -3.13 -5.49
CA ALA A 350 -10.91 -1.93 -6.25
C ALA A 350 -10.72 -0.75 -5.28
N GLY A 351 -9.49 -0.23 -5.15
CA GLY A 351 -9.27 0.98 -4.35
C GLY A 351 -9.78 2.24 -5.05
N ASP A 352 -9.73 3.37 -4.36
CA ASP A 352 -10.40 4.62 -4.75
C ASP A 352 -9.79 5.31 -5.99
N ALA A 353 -8.59 4.91 -6.42
CA ALA A 353 -7.83 5.54 -7.51
C ALA A 353 -7.57 7.05 -7.32
N GLY A 354 -7.80 7.58 -6.12
CA GLY A 354 -7.74 9.00 -5.80
C GLY A 354 -6.35 9.42 -5.31
N PRO A 355 -5.93 10.67 -5.54
CA PRO A 355 -4.79 11.24 -4.85
C PRO A 355 -5.11 11.45 -3.36
N GLN A 356 -4.13 11.97 -2.62
CA GLN A 356 -4.23 12.23 -1.18
C GLN A 356 -5.58 12.88 -0.79
N GLU A 357 -6.24 12.27 0.19
CA GLU A 357 -7.55 12.61 0.77
C GLU A 357 -8.78 12.36 -0.13
N ASP A 358 -8.63 11.70 -1.28
CA ASP A 358 -9.73 11.42 -2.23
C ASP A 358 -10.61 12.67 -2.51
N PRO A 359 -10.04 13.73 -3.10
CA PRO A 359 -10.71 15.01 -3.29
C PRO A 359 -11.98 14.94 -4.13
N ASP A 360 -12.08 13.94 -4.99
CA ASP A 360 -13.21 13.74 -5.88
C ASP A 360 -14.25 12.76 -5.31
N GLY A 361 -13.96 12.18 -4.14
CA GLY A 361 -14.88 11.37 -3.35
C GLY A 361 -15.19 10.05 -4.03
N ASN A 362 -14.20 9.43 -4.69
CA ASN A 362 -14.34 8.16 -5.38
C ASN A 362 -14.87 7.06 -4.44
N GLY A 363 -14.46 7.04 -3.17
CA GLY A 363 -15.01 6.12 -2.17
C GLY A 363 -16.52 6.30 -1.94
N GLN A 364 -17.08 7.48 -2.21
CA GLN A 364 -18.52 7.79 -2.07
C GLN A 364 -19.26 7.94 -3.41
N ASN A 365 -18.56 7.80 -4.54
CA ASN A 365 -19.07 8.02 -5.88
C ASN A 365 -19.38 6.69 -6.57
N LEU A 366 -20.63 6.25 -6.45
CA LEU A 366 -21.08 4.99 -7.04
C LEU A 366 -21.10 4.98 -8.59
N SER A 367 -20.85 6.11 -9.26
CA SER A 367 -20.76 6.13 -10.74
C SER A 367 -19.44 5.61 -11.31
N VAL A 368 -18.44 5.41 -10.44
CA VAL A 368 -17.16 4.75 -10.76
C VAL A 368 -17.07 3.41 -10.05
N LEU A 369 -16.19 2.52 -10.54
CA LEU A 369 -15.99 1.19 -9.95
C LEU A 369 -15.01 1.18 -8.77
N THR A 370 -14.31 2.28 -8.56
CA THR A 370 -13.25 2.42 -7.56
C THR A 370 -13.81 2.62 -6.16
N GLY A 371 -12.97 2.40 -5.14
CA GLY A 371 -13.32 2.55 -3.73
C GLY A 371 -14.36 1.53 -3.24
N SER A 372 -14.33 0.32 -3.81
CA SER A 372 -15.42 -0.65 -3.75
C SER A 372 -14.92 -2.11 -3.70
N ILE A 373 -15.78 -2.99 -3.18
CA ILE A 373 -15.78 -4.41 -3.53
C ILE A 373 -16.80 -4.61 -4.65
N LEU A 374 -16.37 -5.18 -5.76
CA LEU A 374 -17.23 -5.52 -6.90
C LEU A 374 -17.61 -7.00 -6.86
N ARG A 375 -18.77 -7.35 -7.42
CA ARG A 375 -19.24 -8.74 -7.56
C ARG A 375 -19.86 -8.98 -8.94
N ILE A 376 -19.33 -9.96 -9.67
CA ILE A 376 -19.77 -10.29 -11.03
C ILE A 376 -20.01 -11.80 -11.21
N ASP A 377 -20.90 -12.16 -12.14
CA ASP A 377 -21.16 -13.53 -12.58
C ASP A 377 -20.35 -13.84 -13.84
N VAL A 378 -19.33 -14.69 -13.70
CA VAL A 378 -18.40 -15.04 -14.79
C VAL A 378 -18.88 -16.22 -15.64
N ASP A 379 -19.94 -16.90 -15.23
CA ASP A 379 -20.50 -18.05 -15.96
C ASP A 379 -21.46 -17.64 -17.07
N ARG A 380 -21.86 -16.36 -17.11
CA ARG A 380 -22.83 -15.83 -18.06
C ARG A 380 -22.35 -14.52 -18.64
N THR A 381 -22.91 -14.13 -19.77
CA THR A 381 -22.74 -12.79 -20.36
C THR A 381 -24.06 -12.03 -20.27
N GLN A 382 -24.00 -10.70 -20.31
CA GLN A 382 -25.20 -9.86 -20.28
C GLN A 382 -25.02 -8.63 -21.20
N GLY A 383 -25.77 -8.61 -22.31
CA GLY A 383 -25.60 -7.58 -23.33
C GLY A 383 -24.16 -7.56 -23.85
N ASP A 384 -23.53 -6.39 -23.84
CA ASP A 384 -22.15 -6.22 -24.29
C ASP A 384 -21.10 -6.60 -23.22
N LEU A 385 -21.53 -6.98 -22.01
CA LEU A 385 -20.62 -7.40 -20.95
C LEU A 385 -20.21 -8.87 -21.14
N ALA A 386 -18.90 -9.13 -21.03
CA ALA A 386 -18.33 -10.48 -21.05
C ALA A 386 -18.63 -11.31 -19.78
N TYR A 387 -19.37 -10.73 -18.85
CA TYR A 387 -19.87 -11.29 -17.60
C TYR A 387 -21.33 -10.84 -17.40
N ALA A 388 -22.05 -11.40 -16.42
CA ALA A 388 -23.38 -10.95 -16.04
C ALA A 388 -23.38 -10.27 -14.65
N ILE A 389 -24.43 -9.49 -14.37
CA ILE A 389 -24.63 -8.87 -13.06
C ILE A 389 -25.48 -9.79 -12.18
N PRO A 390 -24.99 -10.25 -11.01
CA PRO A 390 -25.78 -11.02 -10.06
C PRO A 390 -27.09 -10.34 -9.74
N ARG A 391 -28.20 -11.10 -9.74
CA ARG A 391 -29.56 -10.55 -9.62
C ARG A 391 -29.79 -9.79 -8.31
N ASP A 392 -29.09 -10.18 -7.26
CA ASP A 392 -29.12 -9.67 -5.90
C ASP A 392 -28.01 -8.64 -5.62
N ASN A 393 -27.29 -8.14 -6.65
CA ASN A 393 -26.40 -6.99 -6.45
C ASN A 393 -27.21 -5.77 -5.97
N PRO A 394 -26.72 -5.04 -4.96
CA PRO A 394 -27.50 -4.03 -4.23
C PRO A 394 -27.82 -2.82 -5.11
N PHE A 395 -26.94 -2.55 -6.07
CA PHE A 395 -27.08 -1.47 -7.02
C PHE A 395 -27.36 -2.00 -8.43
N ARG A 396 -28.07 -3.12 -8.59
CA ARG A 396 -28.55 -3.60 -9.90
C ARG A 396 -29.78 -2.80 -10.34
N LYS A 397 -29.94 -2.55 -11.65
CA LYS A 397 -31.09 -1.77 -12.16
C LYS A 397 -32.32 -2.66 -12.10
N GLN A 398 -33.39 -2.14 -11.50
CA GLN A 398 -34.68 -2.81 -11.52
C GLN A 398 -35.49 -2.21 -12.67
N PRO A 399 -35.98 -3.04 -13.62
CA PRO A 399 -36.82 -2.57 -14.72
C PRO A 399 -37.98 -1.71 -14.20
N GLY A 400 -38.20 -0.56 -14.83
CA GLY A 400 -39.27 0.38 -14.47
C GLY A 400 -39.05 1.20 -13.18
N LYS A 401 -37.98 0.97 -12.40
CA LYS A 401 -37.72 1.72 -11.17
C LYS A 401 -36.54 2.68 -11.33
N LYS A 402 -36.80 3.97 -11.11
CA LYS A 402 -35.74 4.99 -11.03
C LYS A 402 -35.00 4.86 -9.70
N ARG A 403 -33.67 4.90 -9.74
CA ARG A 403 -32.86 5.02 -8.52
C ARG A 403 -32.81 6.47 -8.05
N PRO A 404 -32.93 6.73 -6.75
CA PRO A 404 -32.95 8.09 -6.22
C PRO A 404 -31.55 8.71 -6.20
N GLY A 405 -31.50 10.03 -6.39
CA GLY A 405 -30.34 10.88 -6.08
C GLY A 405 -28.99 10.35 -6.58
N HIS A 406 -28.06 10.18 -5.66
CA HIS A 406 -26.69 9.75 -5.95
C HIS A 406 -26.57 8.31 -6.50
N LEU A 407 -27.61 7.49 -6.37
CA LEU A 407 -27.66 6.12 -6.90
C LEU A 407 -28.02 6.05 -8.39
N ALA A 408 -28.49 7.15 -8.98
CA ALA A 408 -28.98 7.20 -10.36
C ALA A 408 -27.99 6.66 -11.39
N LYS A 409 -26.70 6.89 -11.16
CA LYS A 409 -25.59 6.44 -12.02
C LYS A 409 -24.78 5.29 -11.40
N ALA A 410 -25.29 4.65 -10.35
CA ALA A 410 -24.54 3.61 -9.66
C ALA A 410 -24.18 2.45 -10.60
N ARG A 411 -22.92 2.03 -10.58
CA ARG A 411 -22.43 0.87 -11.30
C ARG A 411 -23.01 -0.40 -10.68
N GLU A 412 -23.51 -1.28 -11.53
CA GLU A 412 -24.27 -2.46 -11.09
C GLU A 412 -23.37 -3.58 -10.56
N GLU A 413 -22.08 -3.48 -10.86
CA GLU A 413 -21.00 -4.35 -10.39
C GLU A 413 -20.67 -4.12 -8.91
N ILE A 414 -20.99 -2.95 -8.35
CA ILE A 414 -20.65 -2.60 -6.97
C ILE A 414 -21.47 -3.46 -6.00
N TRP A 415 -20.77 -4.12 -5.07
CA TRP A 415 -21.35 -4.90 -4.00
C TRP A 415 -21.26 -4.19 -2.65
N ALA A 416 -20.15 -3.52 -2.37
CA ALA A 416 -19.98 -2.62 -1.23
C ALA A 416 -19.01 -1.49 -1.61
N TYR A 417 -19.05 -0.36 -0.91
CA TYR A 417 -18.29 0.84 -1.27
C TYR A 417 -17.84 1.61 -0.02
N GLY A 418 -17.19 2.77 -0.20
CA GLY A 418 -16.64 3.54 0.92
C GLY A 418 -15.32 2.99 1.44
N LEU A 419 -14.51 2.39 0.58
CA LEU A 419 -13.19 1.85 0.91
C LEU A 419 -12.10 2.69 0.24
N ARG A 420 -10.90 2.76 0.84
CA ARG A 420 -9.76 3.47 0.26
C ARG A 420 -8.92 2.56 -0.62
N MET A 421 -8.39 1.49 -0.05
CA MET A 421 -7.58 0.50 -0.75
C MET A 421 -7.77 -0.89 -0.11
N PRO A 422 -8.81 -1.63 -0.54
CA PRO A 422 -9.05 -3.00 -0.10
C PRO A 422 -8.03 -3.95 -0.76
N TRP A 423 -6.83 -4.05 -0.17
CA TRP A 423 -5.68 -4.74 -0.75
C TRP A 423 -5.83 -6.27 -0.75
N ARG A 424 -6.23 -6.83 0.39
CA ARG A 424 -6.50 -8.27 0.58
C ARG A 424 -7.80 -8.48 1.34
N PHE A 425 -8.49 -9.56 0.99
CA PHE A 425 -9.70 -9.99 1.68
C PHE A 425 -9.85 -11.50 1.61
N SER A 426 -10.63 -12.06 2.53
CA SER A 426 -10.93 -13.49 2.57
C SER A 426 -12.31 -13.74 3.15
N TRP A 427 -12.91 -14.84 2.71
CA TRP A 427 -14.15 -15.36 3.28
C TRP A 427 -13.83 -16.27 4.45
N ASP A 428 -14.49 -16.07 5.59
CA ASP A 428 -14.50 -17.07 6.64
C ASP A 428 -15.46 -18.20 6.27
N THR A 429 -14.92 -19.39 6.01
CA THR A 429 -15.68 -20.56 5.55
C THR A 429 -16.71 -21.05 6.56
N ALA A 430 -16.58 -20.69 7.85
CA ALA A 430 -17.53 -21.10 8.88
C ALA A 430 -18.71 -20.13 9.05
N THR A 431 -18.51 -18.83 8.78
CA THR A 431 -19.51 -17.79 9.06
C THR A 431 -20.06 -17.12 7.80
N GLY A 432 -19.33 -17.19 6.68
CA GLY A 432 -19.65 -16.47 5.46
C GLY A 432 -19.35 -14.97 5.53
N ASP A 433 -18.69 -14.47 6.58
CA ASP A 433 -18.27 -13.07 6.65
C ASP A 433 -17.07 -12.81 5.70
N LEU A 434 -17.13 -11.70 4.96
CA LEU A 434 -16.03 -11.19 4.15
C LEU A 434 -15.16 -10.25 4.98
N TRP A 435 -13.93 -10.67 5.29
CA TRP A 435 -12.94 -9.88 6.00
C TRP A 435 -12.05 -9.13 5.03
N VAL A 436 -11.87 -7.82 5.22
CA VAL A 436 -11.14 -6.94 4.32
C VAL A 436 -10.12 -6.10 5.08
N GLY A 437 -8.88 -6.06 4.59
CA GLY A 437 -7.88 -5.10 5.02
C GLY A 437 -7.93 -3.86 4.12
N ASP A 438 -8.32 -2.73 4.70
CA ASP A 438 -8.44 -1.44 3.99
C ASP A 438 -7.35 -0.48 4.46
N ILE A 439 -6.41 -0.17 3.55
CA ILE A 439 -5.24 0.66 3.85
C ILE A 439 -5.68 2.12 3.97
N GLY A 440 -5.57 2.68 5.17
CA GLY A 440 -5.95 4.06 5.45
C GLY A 440 -4.86 5.05 5.03
N GLN A 441 -5.03 6.33 5.38
CA GLN A 441 -4.17 7.40 4.85
C GLN A 441 -3.26 8.07 5.88
N ASN A 442 -3.87 8.69 6.90
CA ASN A 442 -3.19 9.57 7.84
C ASN A 442 -3.09 8.91 9.20
N LEU A 443 -4.22 8.51 9.79
CA LEU A 443 -4.29 8.17 11.22
C LEU A 443 -4.34 6.67 11.48
N PHE A 444 -5.00 5.92 10.60
CA PHE A 444 -5.36 4.53 10.88
C PHE A 444 -5.14 3.60 9.69
N GLU A 445 -5.00 2.33 10.03
CA GLU A 445 -5.15 1.18 9.15
C GLU A 445 -6.35 0.35 9.64
N ASN A 446 -7.09 -0.31 8.74
CA ASN A 446 -8.41 -0.86 9.08
C ASN A 446 -8.58 -2.35 8.72
N ILE A 447 -9.22 -3.10 9.62
CA ILE A 447 -9.82 -4.42 9.35
C ILE A 447 -11.34 -4.31 9.42
N CYS A 448 -11.99 -4.63 8.31
CA CYS A 448 -13.44 -4.52 8.11
C CYS A 448 -14.08 -5.90 7.95
N ILE A 449 -15.35 -6.03 8.35
CA ILE A 449 -16.26 -7.05 7.84
C ILE A 449 -17.23 -6.34 6.90
N VAL A 450 -17.26 -6.74 5.63
CA VAL A 450 -17.99 -6.07 4.56
C VAL A 450 -19.20 -6.90 4.15
N ARG A 451 -20.38 -6.27 4.02
CA ARG A 451 -21.61 -6.94 3.58
C ARG A 451 -22.27 -6.21 2.40
N ASN A 452 -23.21 -6.91 1.79
CA ASN A 452 -23.94 -6.46 0.61
C ASN A 452 -24.61 -5.09 0.83
N GLY A 453 -24.24 -4.12 0.00
CA GLY A 453 -24.79 -2.76 -0.04
C GLY A 453 -24.19 -1.78 0.97
N GLU A 454 -23.25 -2.22 1.81
CA GLU A 454 -22.70 -1.38 2.88
C GLU A 454 -21.77 -0.28 2.35
N ASN A 455 -21.81 0.87 3.04
CA ASN A 455 -20.90 2.00 2.86
C ASN A 455 -19.91 2.02 4.03
N HIS A 456 -18.62 1.82 3.76
CA HIS A 456 -17.56 1.78 4.78
C HIS A 456 -16.94 3.14 5.11
N GLY A 457 -17.50 4.22 4.57
CA GLY A 457 -17.28 5.57 5.07
C GLY A 457 -16.14 6.34 4.43
N TRP A 458 -15.18 5.74 3.73
CA TRP A 458 -14.13 6.50 3.06
C TRP A 458 -14.71 7.36 1.92
N ASN A 459 -14.44 8.67 1.82
CA ASN A 459 -13.53 9.50 2.62
C ASN A 459 -14.23 10.40 3.65
N VAL A 460 -15.48 10.11 4.03
CA VAL A 460 -16.17 10.81 5.13
C VAL A 460 -15.54 10.45 6.48
N TYR A 461 -15.14 9.20 6.65
CA TYR A 461 -14.46 8.67 7.83
C TYR A 461 -13.13 8.02 7.45
N GLU A 462 -12.15 8.14 8.35
CA GLU A 462 -10.94 7.31 8.35
C GLU A 462 -10.94 6.49 9.64
N GLY A 463 -11.19 5.19 9.51
CA GLY A 463 -11.47 4.34 10.67
C GLY A 463 -12.75 4.79 11.39
N PHE A 464 -12.61 5.16 12.67
CA PHE A 464 -13.72 5.68 13.48
C PHE A 464 -13.80 7.21 13.52
N SER A 465 -12.79 7.90 12.97
CA SER A 465 -12.68 9.35 13.05
C SER A 465 -13.31 10.01 11.84
N GLU A 466 -14.03 11.11 12.07
CA GLU A 466 -14.47 11.98 10.98
C GLU A 466 -13.25 12.53 10.23
N PHE A 467 -13.33 12.47 8.90
CA PHE A 467 -12.23 12.86 8.01
C PHE A 467 -12.62 14.01 7.08
N SER A 468 -13.77 13.89 6.40
CA SER A 468 -14.28 14.90 5.48
C SER A 468 -15.79 15.05 5.59
N GLU A 469 -16.27 16.29 5.45
CA GLU A 469 -17.70 16.59 5.39
C GLU A 469 -18.18 16.75 3.93
N ARG A 470 -17.25 16.85 2.97
CA ARG A 470 -17.57 17.23 1.57
C ARG A 470 -18.54 16.26 0.90
N TYR A 471 -18.40 14.97 1.18
CA TYR A 471 -19.22 13.90 0.61
C TYR A 471 -20.15 13.24 1.63
N ARG A 472 -20.26 13.82 2.84
CA ARG A 472 -21.17 13.32 3.86
C ARG A 472 -22.60 13.57 3.41
N ARG A 473 -23.43 12.54 3.41
CA ARG A 473 -24.85 12.64 3.07
C ARG A 473 -25.70 12.43 4.32
N LYS A 474 -26.70 13.29 4.50
CA LYS A 474 -27.62 13.21 5.65
C LYS A 474 -28.44 11.91 5.56
N GLY A 475 -28.53 11.18 6.68
CA GLY A 475 -29.31 9.95 6.80
C GLY A 475 -28.61 8.72 6.21
N GLU A 476 -27.40 8.85 5.69
CA GLU A 476 -26.59 7.72 5.24
C GLU A 476 -25.98 6.99 6.43
N THR A 477 -25.93 5.67 6.37
CA THR A 477 -25.27 4.83 7.37
C THR A 477 -23.87 4.49 6.90
N TYR A 478 -22.87 4.80 7.71
CA TYR A 478 -21.47 4.44 7.49
C TYR A 478 -21.09 3.32 8.46
N VAL A 479 -20.64 2.19 7.92
CA VAL A 479 -20.29 1.00 8.69
C VAL A 479 -18.84 1.10 9.15
N PRO A 480 -18.56 1.17 10.46
CA PRO A 480 -17.20 1.28 10.96
C PRO A 480 -16.44 -0.05 10.78
N PRO A 481 -15.10 -0.01 10.77
CA PRO A 481 -14.29 -1.22 10.81
C PRO A 481 -14.46 -1.96 12.15
N VAL A 482 -14.02 -3.22 12.18
CA VAL A 482 -13.94 -4.00 13.43
C VAL A 482 -12.76 -3.53 14.27
N LEU A 483 -11.62 -3.28 13.60
CA LEU A 483 -10.37 -2.79 14.18
C LEU A 483 -9.80 -1.66 13.33
N SER A 484 -9.41 -0.57 13.98
CA SER A 484 -8.54 0.46 13.43
C SER A 484 -7.31 0.61 14.34
N TYR A 485 -6.12 0.39 13.81
CA TYR A 485 -4.87 0.58 14.57
C TYR A 485 -4.12 1.83 14.11
N ARG A 486 -3.39 2.46 15.04
CA ARG A 486 -2.73 3.76 14.81
C ARG A 486 -1.40 3.58 14.05
N ARG A 487 -0.88 4.66 13.50
CA ARG A 487 0.40 4.66 12.74
C ARG A 487 1.62 4.14 13.51
N ARG A 488 1.61 4.24 14.84
CA ARG A 488 2.67 3.68 15.70
C ARG A 488 2.70 2.16 15.70
N ASP A 489 1.56 1.55 15.36
CA ASP A 489 1.38 0.11 15.39
C ASP A 489 1.66 -0.51 14.01
N GLY A 490 1.37 0.21 12.92
CA GLY A 490 1.70 -0.16 11.54
C GLY A 490 1.30 0.91 10.51
N VAL A 491 1.60 0.70 9.23
CA VAL A 491 1.49 1.70 8.15
C VAL A 491 0.70 1.21 6.93
N SER A 492 0.57 -0.09 6.71
CA SER A 492 -0.09 -0.65 5.54
C SER A 492 -0.58 -2.06 5.85
N VAL A 493 -1.88 -2.17 6.16
CA VAL A 493 -2.48 -3.44 6.57
C VAL A 493 -2.48 -4.47 5.45
N THR A 494 -2.16 -5.70 5.81
CA THR A 494 -2.29 -6.88 4.96
C THR A 494 -3.21 -7.87 5.65
N ALA A 495 -4.46 -7.91 5.21
CA ALA A 495 -5.44 -8.87 5.71
C ALA A 495 -5.03 -10.31 5.36
N GLY A 496 -5.25 -11.22 6.31
CA GLY A 496 -5.07 -12.65 6.13
C GLY A 496 -6.41 -13.39 6.18
N TYR A 497 -6.51 -14.37 7.07
CA TYR A 497 -7.62 -15.33 7.12
C TYR A 497 -8.07 -15.59 8.55
N VAL A 498 -9.33 -16.00 8.70
CA VAL A 498 -9.78 -16.63 9.95
C VAL A 498 -9.15 -18.02 10.04
N TYR A 499 -8.47 -18.30 11.15
CA TYR A 499 -7.80 -19.59 11.33
C TYR A 499 -8.81 -20.71 11.60
N ARG A 500 -8.85 -21.71 10.70
CA ARG A 500 -9.82 -22.82 10.74
C ARG A 500 -9.18 -24.21 10.65
N ALA A 501 -7.85 -24.34 10.61
CA ALA A 501 -7.16 -25.61 10.42
C ALA A 501 -7.39 -26.60 11.59
N LYS A 502 -7.07 -26.17 12.81
CA LYS A 502 -7.06 -27.02 14.01
C LYS A 502 -8.07 -26.53 15.05
N LYS A 503 -9.17 -27.27 15.25
CA LYS A 503 -10.24 -26.92 16.20
C LYS A 503 -9.79 -26.82 17.66
N ASN A 504 -8.76 -27.57 18.04
CA ASN A 504 -8.18 -27.56 19.39
C ASN A 504 -7.17 -26.42 19.60
N SER A 505 -6.78 -25.70 18.54
CA SER A 505 -5.91 -24.54 18.66
C SER A 505 -6.65 -23.38 19.33
N SER A 506 -5.97 -22.67 20.23
CA SER A 506 -6.49 -21.43 20.83
C SER A 506 -6.75 -20.31 19.81
N TYR A 507 -6.18 -20.43 18.60
CA TYR A 507 -6.40 -19.50 17.49
C TYR A 507 -7.62 -19.83 16.64
N TYR A 508 -8.31 -20.95 16.87
CA TYR A 508 -9.46 -21.32 16.05
C TYR A 508 -10.55 -20.24 16.09
N GLY A 509 -10.89 -19.69 14.92
CA GLY A 509 -11.83 -18.58 14.79
C GLY A 509 -11.25 -17.18 14.99
N ALA A 510 -9.95 -17.05 15.27
CA ALA A 510 -9.28 -15.75 15.26
C ALA A 510 -8.92 -15.35 13.82
N PHE A 511 -9.15 -14.08 13.48
CA PHE A 511 -8.69 -13.49 12.23
C PHE A 511 -7.23 -13.08 12.36
N ILE A 512 -6.37 -13.62 11.50
CA ILE A 512 -4.93 -13.38 11.49
C ILE A 512 -4.61 -12.43 10.33
N PHE A 513 -3.84 -11.39 10.62
CA PHE A 513 -3.44 -10.36 9.66
C PHE A 513 -2.04 -9.84 9.99
N ALA A 514 -1.47 -9.04 9.09
CA ALA A 514 -0.16 -8.44 9.26
C ALA A 514 -0.15 -6.98 8.78
N ASP A 515 1.01 -6.36 8.90
CA ASP A 515 1.28 -5.02 8.38
C ASP A 515 2.58 -5.03 7.58
N PHE A 516 2.52 -4.52 6.36
CA PHE A 516 3.57 -4.61 5.36
C PHE A 516 4.85 -3.91 5.81
N GLU A 517 4.76 -2.73 6.43
CA GLU A 517 5.94 -1.94 6.81
C GLU A 517 6.52 -2.35 8.17
N SER A 518 5.68 -2.52 9.19
CA SER A 518 6.14 -2.91 10.54
C SER A 518 6.51 -4.40 10.63
N LYS A 519 6.06 -5.20 9.65
CA LYS A 519 6.22 -6.66 9.57
C LYS A 519 5.54 -7.43 10.71
N ARG A 520 4.81 -6.76 11.60
CA ARG A 520 4.12 -7.40 12.72
C ARG A 520 2.96 -8.26 12.20
N ILE A 521 2.68 -9.35 12.92
CA ILE A 521 1.56 -10.24 12.67
C ILE A 521 0.67 -10.24 13.92
N TRP A 522 -0.63 -10.13 13.74
CA TRP A 522 -1.62 -10.11 14.81
C TRP A 522 -2.69 -11.17 14.60
N ALA A 523 -3.34 -11.54 15.69
CA ALA A 523 -4.61 -12.26 15.69
C ALA A 523 -5.66 -11.43 16.44
N MET A 524 -6.90 -11.46 15.97
CA MET A 524 -8.02 -10.80 16.62
C MET A 524 -9.30 -11.63 16.59
N THR A 525 -10.19 -11.37 17.54
CA THR A 525 -11.56 -11.90 17.54
C THR A 525 -12.57 -10.77 17.64
N GLN A 526 -13.79 -11.06 17.20
CA GLN A 526 -14.90 -10.11 17.24
C GLN A 526 -16.19 -10.79 17.71
N LYS A 527 -17.12 -9.97 18.18
CA LYS A 527 -18.52 -10.34 18.39
C LYS A 527 -19.39 -9.22 17.83
N ASP A 528 -20.35 -9.55 16.97
CA ASP A 528 -21.27 -8.60 16.35
C ASP A 528 -20.57 -7.40 15.67
N ARG A 529 -19.46 -7.68 14.96
CA ARG A 529 -18.54 -6.73 14.30
C ARG A 529 -17.82 -5.77 15.26
N LYS A 530 -17.77 -6.10 16.55
CA LYS A 530 -17.01 -5.34 17.56
C LYS A 530 -15.79 -6.12 17.98
N LEU A 531 -14.64 -5.46 18.04
CA LEU A 531 -13.39 -6.03 18.55
C LEU A 531 -13.59 -6.59 19.97
N VAL A 532 -13.20 -7.85 20.18
CA VAL A 532 -13.18 -8.50 21.50
C VAL A 532 -11.75 -8.59 22.02
N LYS A 533 -10.84 -9.12 21.22
CA LYS A 533 -9.43 -9.31 21.59
C LYS A 533 -8.55 -9.07 20.37
N VAL A 534 -7.38 -8.48 20.59
CA VAL A 534 -6.28 -8.45 19.62
C VAL A 534 -4.95 -8.66 20.33
N ARG A 535 -4.06 -9.44 19.70
CA ARG A 535 -2.70 -9.69 20.17
C ARG A 535 -1.74 -9.66 19.00
N GLN A 536 -0.54 -9.13 19.24
CA GLN A 536 0.57 -9.40 18.34
C GLN A 536 1.00 -10.85 18.57
N ILE A 537 1.04 -11.64 17.51
CA ILE A 537 1.38 -13.06 17.58
C ILE A 537 2.78 -13.34 17.04
N GLY A 538 3.41 -12.39 16.36
CA GLY A 538 4.77 -12.53 15.85
C GLY A 538 5.17 -11.39 14.94
N ALA A 539 6.21 -11.62 14.15
CA ALA A 539 6.65 -10.72 13.09
C ALA A 539 7.24 -11.53 11.93
N CYS A 540 7.05 -11.04 10.71
CA CYS A 540 7.65 -11.57 9.50
C CYS A 540 9.09 -11.05 9.34
N PRO A 541 10.06 -11.87 8.91
CA PRO A 541 11.40 -11.38 8.55
C PRO A 541 11.38 -10.37 7.39
N GLU A 542 10.40 -10.53 6.51
CA GLU A 542 10.18 -9.78 5.27
C GLU A 542 8.90 -8.95 5.36
N LYS A 543 8.68 -8.02 4.43
CA LYS A 543 7.43 -7.25 4.37
C LYS A 543 6.27 -8.17 3.97
N PRO A 544 5.33 -8.50 4.88
CA PRO A 544 4.25 -9.43 4.56
C PRO A 544 3.24 -8.75 3.64
N CYS A 545 3.16 -9.17 2.37
CA CYS A 545 2.29 -8.54 1.37
C CYS A 545 0.99 -9.30 1.12
N SER A 546 0.91 -10.57 1.52
CA SER A 546 -0.29 -11.38 1.40
C SER A 546 -0.21 -12.60 2.32
N PHE A 547 -1.34 -13.26 2.49
CA PHE A 547 -1.43 -14.60 3.06
C PHE A 547 -1.90 -15.60 1.99
N GLY A 548 -1.83 -16.89 2.33
CA GLY A 548 -2.54 -17.97 1.65
C GLY A 548 -2.92 -19.07 2.66
N ILE A 549 -3.63 -20.09 2.19
CA ILE A 549 -4.01 -21.27 2.97
C ILE A 549 -3.51 -22.51 2.23
N ASP A 550 -2.88 -23.45 2.94
CA ASP A 550 -2.52 -24.77 2.39
C ASP A 550 -3.67 -25.79 2.44
N HIS A 551 -3.47 -26.97 1.86
CA HIS A 551 -4.51 -28.02 1.79
C HIS A 551 -5.02 -28.48 3.17
N ASP A 552 -4.22 -28.31 4.22
CA ASP A 552 -4.59 -28.67 5.60
C ASP A 552 -5.29 -27.52 6.33
N GLY A 553 -5.48 -26.37 5.67
CA GLY A 553 -6.05 -25.17 6.25
C GLY A 553 -5.05 -24.29 7.01
N GLU A 554 -3.76 -24.67 7.06
CA GLU A 554 -2.73 -23.91 7.75
C GLU A 554 -2.36 -22.66 6.94
N LEU A 555 -1.94 -21.60 7.64
CA LEU A 555 -1.71 -20.30 7.01
C LEU A 555 -0.29 -20.18 6.45
N LEU A 556 -0.21 -19.55 5.28
CA LEU A 556 1.02 -19.13 4.64
C LEU A 556 1.12 -17.60 4.67
N VAL A 557 2.33 -17.07 4.81
CA VAL A 557 2.66 -15.64 4.76
C VAL A 557 3.64 -15.40 3.63
N ILE A 558 3.34 -14.44 2.76
CA ILE A 558 4.19 -14.07 1.63
C ILE A 558 5.01 -12.84 2.01
N GLY A 559 6.32 -12.98 2.06
CA GLY A 559 7.29 -11.89 2.13
C GLY A 559 7.55 -11.33 0.73
N TYR A 560 7.41 -10.01 0.58
CA TYR A 560 7.56 -9.32 -0.70
C TYR A 560 8.99 -9.40 -1.25
N GLU A 561 9.99 -9.62 -0.40
CA GLU A 561 11.39 -9.80 -0.80
C GLU A 561 11.71 -11.19 -1.38
N GLY A 562 10.73 -12.10 -1.43
CA GLY A 562 10.84 -13.35 -2.20
C GLY A 562 10.61 -14.64 -1.42
N SER A 563 10.31 -14.54 -0.13
CA SER A 563 10.15 -15.72 0.74
C SER A 563 8.70 -16.01 1.06
N ILE A 564 8.32 -17.29 1.01
CA ILE A 564 7.02 -17.75 1.51
C ILE A 564 7.24 -18.55 2.79
N PHE A 565 6.42 -18.30 3.80
CA PHE A 565 6.54 -18.92 5.12
C PHE A 565 5.24 -19.62 5.50
N ARG A 566 5.32 -20.77 6.16
CA ARG A 566 4.23 -21.35 6.95
C ARG A 566 4.21 -20.69 8.32
N LEU A 567 3.03 -20.24 8.76
CA LEU A 567 2.79 -19.74 10.11
C LEU A 567 2.48 -20.90 11.05
N VAL A 568 3.40 -21.18 11.98
CA VAL A 568 3.30 -22.29 12.93
C VAL A 568 2.81 -21.77 14.28
N LEU A 569 1.63 -22.25 14.69
CA LEU A 569 0.92 -21.80 15.89
C LEU A 569 1.00 -22.80 17.06
N ASP A 570 1.55 -24.01 16.87
CA ASP A 570 1.42 -25.13 17.82
C ASP A 570 1.93 -24.81 19.25
N ASP A 571 3.02 -24.03 19.36
CA ASP A 571 3.61 -23.63 20.65
C ASP A 571 3.10 -22.28 21.17
N SER A 572 2.27 -21.61 20.37
CA SER A 572 1.74 -20.28 20.64
C SER A 572 0.32 -20.37 21.18
N VAL A 573 -0.02 -19.49 22.13
CA VAL A 573 -1.35 -19.47 22.74
C VAL A 573 -1.94 -18.08 22.59
N PHE A 574 -3.19 -18.01 22.12
CA PHE A 574 -3.95 -16.78 22.00
C PHE A 574 -4.59 -16.38 23.35
N ASP A 575 -3.75 -15.89 24.27
CA ASP A 575 -4.13 -15.57 25.65
C ASP A 575 -4.81 -14.19 25.86
#